data_AF-A0A8S3FUV8-F1
#
_entry.id   AF-A0A8S3FUV8-F1
#
_cell.length_a   1.000
_cell.length_b   1.000
_cell.length_c   1.000
_cell.angle_alpha   90.00
_cell.angle_beta   90.00
_cell.angle_gamma   90.00
#
_symmetry.space_group_name_H-M   'P 1'
#
loop_
_entity.id
_entity.type
_entity.pdbx_description
1 polymer ?
#
loop_
_entity_poly.entity_id
_entity_poly.type
_entity_poly.pdbx_seq_one_letter_code
_entity_poly.pdbx_strand_id
1 'polypeptide(L)'
;KDSVFQVGNTIKKIPPRVVIRVYDADFFSADDFLGECILNLTSLKCGSKTPDSCKANILDAKHEGINLFTKKRIAGWWPMIAPQKQGEIRGEDLLGGKLEAEFSLITAEEAEQNPVGKAREAPQPLDEPNRPKNSFLWFLSPWKTLRYILWRSYKWTIVLSIFIFLILICLLIGLWTLPGEIMKQMTSK
;
A
#
# COMPACT_ATOMS: atom_id res chain seq x y z
N LYS A 1 -7.23 -57.23 -23.19
CA LYS A 1 -5.83 -56.72 -23.03
C LYS A 1 -6.00 -55.23 -23.01
N ASP A 2 -6.40 -54.73 -21.85
CA ASP A 2 -7.04 -53.43 -21.76
C ASP A 2 -5.93 -52.39 -21.62
N SER A 3 -5.95 -51.44 -22.54
CA SER A 3 -4.86 -50.49 -22.75
C SER A 3 -4.64 -49.64 -21.50
N VAL A 4 -3.44 -49.71 -20.94
CA VAL A 4 -2.94 -48.93 -19.79
C VAL A 4 -2.89 -47.41 -20.09
N PHE A 5 -3.21 -47.01 -21.32
CA PHE A 5 -3.10 -45.63 -21.83
C PHE A 5 -4.43 -45.02 -22.28
N GLN A 6 -5.57 -45.46 -21.77
CA GLN A 6 -6.77 -44.63 -21.90
C GLN A 6 -6.55 -43.34 -21.09
N VAL A 7 -6.18 -42.27 -21.78
CA VAL A 7 -6.22 -40.90 -21.27
C VAL A 7 -7.69 -40.54 -21.09
N GLY A 8 -8.28 -41.03 -19.99
CA GLY A 8 -9.62 -40.66 -19.58
C GLY A 8 -9.64 -39.17 -19.28
N ASN A 9 -10.69 -38.48 -19.73
CA ASN A 9 -10.96 -37.10 -19.35
C ASN A 9 -11.01 -37.02 -17.81
N THR A 10 -9.94 -36.50 -17.20
CA THR A 10 -9.89 -36.34 -15.74
C THR A 10 -10.60 -35.05 -15.36
N ILE A 11 -11.81 -35.18 -14.82
CA ILE A 11 -12.57 -34.04 -14.29
C ILE A 11 -11.90 -33.59 -12.98
N LYS A 12 -11.15 -32.48 -13.03
CA LYS A 12 -10.59 -31.84 -11.84
C LYS A 12 -11.62 -30.92 -11.21
N LYS A 13 -12.06 -31.24 -9.98
CA LYS A 13 -12.91 -30.35 -9.18
C LYS A 13 -12.03 -29.40 -8.39
N ILE A 14 -12.14 -28.10 -8.66
CA ILE A 14 -11.43 -27.05 -7.94
C ILE A 14 -12.41 -26.40 -6.96
N PRO A 15 -12.06 -26.24 -5.68
CA PRO A 15 -12.96 -25.57 -4.73
C PRO A 15 -13.12 -24.09 -5.12
N PRO A 16 -14.31 -23.51 -4.92
CA PRO A 16 -14.53 -22.10 -5.15
C PRO A 16 -13.67 -21.26 -4.21
N ARG A 17 -12.80 -20.41 -4.76
CA ARG A 17 -11.92 -19.51 -4.02
C ARG A 17 -12.13 -18.09 -4.48
N VAL A 18 -12.20 -17.17 -3.53
CA VAL A 18 -12.10 -15.73 -3.77
C VAL A 18 -10.66 -15.33 -3.57
N VAL A 19 -10.09 -14.65 -4.55
CA VAL A 19 -8.71 -14.17 -4.53
C VAL A 19 -8.75 -12.66 -4.68
N ILE A 20 -8.27 -11.96 -3.66
CA ILE A 20 -8.22 -10.50 -3.64
C ILE A 20 -6.76 -10.12 -3.70
N ARG A 21 -6.39 -9.35 -4.72
CA ARG A 21 -5.02 -8.86 -4.93
C ARG A 21 -5.02 -7.36 -4.93
N VAL A 22 -4.03 -6.79 -4.27
CA VAL A 22 -3.82 -5.36 -4.21
C VAL A 22 -2.53 -5.05 -4.96
N TYR A 23 -2.63 -4.10 -5.87
CA TYR A 23 -1.53 -3.55 -6.64
C TYR A 23 -1.42 -2.06 -6.33
N ASP A 24 -0.19 -1.56 -6.30
CA ASP A 24 0.05 -0.11 -6.30
C ASP A 24 -0.28 0.44 -7.68
N ALA A 25 -1.02 1.55 -7.72
CA ALA A 25 -1.45 2.18 -8.96
C ALA A 25 -0.50 3.33 -9.27
N ASP A 26 0.55 3.01 -10.02
CA ASP A 26 1.56 3.98 -10.41
C ASP A 26 1.29 4.56 -11.80
N PHE A 27 1.65 5.84 -12.00
CA PHE A 27 1.47 6.49 -13.29
C PHE A 27 2.62 6.20 -14.28
N PHE A 28 3.83 5.96 -13.77
CA PHE A 28 5.05 5.86 -14.59
C PHE A 28 5.77 4.50 -14.49
N SER A 29 5.47 3.70 -13.47
CA SER A 29 6.00 2.35 -13.24
C SER A 29 4.96 1.29 -13.58
N ALA A 30 5.41 0.04 -13.71
CA ALA A 30 4.49 -1.09 -13.67
C ALA A 30 3.89 -1.21 -12.26
N ASP A 31 2.62 -1.59 -12.19
CA ASP A 31 1.91 -1.74 -10.91
C ASP A 31 2.60 -2.78 -10.02
N ASP A 32 3.08 -2.34 -8.87
CA ASP A 32 3.76 -3.21 -7.91
C ASP A 32 2.76 -4.04 -7.10
N PHE A 33 3.01 -5.34 -6.97
CA PHE A 33 2.15 -6.22 -6.17
C PHE A 33 2.39 -5.98 -4.66
N LEU A 34 1.33 -5.57 -3.94
CA LEU A 34 1.42 -5.22 -2.51
C LEU A 34 0.99 -6.39 -1.60
N GLY A 35 0.04 -7.21 -2.03
CA GLY A 35 -0.36 -8.39 -1.29
C GLY A 35 -1.59 -9.11 -1.82
N GLU A 36 -1.78 -10.35 -1.36
CA GLU A 36 -2.89 -11.24 -1.75
C GLU A 36 -3.60 -11.79 -0.51
N CYS A 37 -4.92 -11.94 -0.60
CA CYS A 37 -5.73 -12.71 0.33
C CYS A 37 -6.51 -13.77 -0.46
N ILE A 38 -6.30 -15.03 -0.11
CA ILE A 38 -6.97 -16.18 -0.71
C ILE A 38 -7.96 -16.74 0.31
N LEU A 39 -9.24 -16.73 -0.04
CA LEU A 39 -10.32 -17.22 0.81
C LEU A 39 -11.04 -18.37 0.12
N ASN A 40 -11.07 -19.53 0.77
CA ASN A 40 -11.82 -20.68 0.29
C ASN A 40 -13.29 -20.57 0.71
N LEU A 41 -14.22 -20.49 -0.24
CA LEU A 41 -15.65 -20.35 0.05
C LEU A 41 -16.27 -21.63 0.63
N THR A 42 -15.70 -22.80 0.36
CA THR A 42 -16.15 -24.06 0.99
C THR A 42 -15.88 -24.09 2.49
N SER A 43 -14.80 -23.44 2.93
CA SER A 43 -14.33 -23.46 4.32
C SER A 43 -13.84 -22.07 4.73
N LEU A 44 -14.76 -21.11 4.72
CA LEU A 44 -14.41 -19.70 4.88
C LEU A 44 -14.05 -19.40 6.33
N LYS A 45 -12.85 -18.92 6.58
CA LYS A 45 -12.43 -18.56 7.95
C LYS A 45 -13.06 -17.24 8.36
N CYS A 46 -13.53 -17.15 9.61
CA CYS A 46 -14.03 -15.89 10.16
C CYS A 46 -12.91 -14.86 10.10
N GLY A 47 -13.16 -13.72 9.45
CA GLY A 47 -12.33 -12.54 9.64
C GLY A 47 -12.42 -12.06 11.09
N SER A 48 -11.41 -11.31 11.53
CA SER A 48 -11.44 -10.70 12.85
C SER A 48 -12.45 -9.55 12.91
N LYS A 49 -12.97 -9.24 14.10
CA LYS A 49 -13.92 -8.12 14.28
C LYS A 49 -13.22 -6.76 14.26
N THR A 50 -11.96 -6.70 14.67
CA THR A 50 -11.17 -5.47 14.74
C THR A 50 -9.88 -5.63 13.95
N PRO A 51 -9.31 -4.53 13.41
CA PRO A 51 -8.04 -4.61 12.69
C PRO A 51 -6.91 -5.10 13.61
N ASP A 52 -6.87 -4.71 14.88
CA ASP A 52 -5.76 -5.06 15.79
C ASP A 52 -5.68 -6.55 16.13
N SER A 53 -6.83 -7.24 16.11
CA SER A 53 -6.92 -8.67 16.34
C SER A 53 -6.66 -9.50 15.06
N CYS A 54 -6.54 -8.85 13.90
CA CYS A 54 -6.25 -9.49 12.64
C CYS A 54 -4.75 -9.84 12.54
N LYS A 55 -4.44 -11.14 12.59
CA LYS A 55 -3.07 -11.71 12.47
C LYS A 55 -3.01 -12.69 11.30
N ALA A 56 -1.81 -12.93 10.76
CA ALA A 56 -1.57 -13.86 9.64
C ALA A 56 -2.14 -15.28 9.92
N ASN A 57 -2.01 -15.75 11.17
CA ASN A 57 -2.47 -17.08 11.60
C ASN A 57 -3.97 -17.35 11.44
N ILE A 58 -4.80 -16.34 11.15
CA ILE A 58 -6.25 -16.51 10.93
C ILE A 58 -6.51 -17.40 9.71
N LEU A 59 -5.68 -17.32 8.68
CA LEU A 59 -5.84 -18.13 7.46
C LEU A 59 -5.45 -19.60 7.70
N ASP A 60 -4.41 -19.82 8.51
CA ASP A 60 -3.88 -21.16 8.83
C ASP A 60 -4.58 -21.84 10.01
N ALA A 61 -5.47 -21.12 10.69
CA ALA A 61 -6.16 -21.63 11.86
C ALA A 61 -6.92 -22.93 11.51
N LYS A 62 -6.63 -24.02 12.23
CA LYS A 62 -7.28 -25.33 12.07
C LYS A 62 -8.76 -25.36 12.46
N HIS A 63 -9.31 -24.26 12.97
CA HIS A 63 -10.72 -24.15 13.37
C HIS A 63 -11.68 -24.38 12.18
N GLU A 64 -12.90 -24.83 12.49
CA GLU A 64 -13.95 -25.07 11.50
C GLU A 64 -14.30 -23.79 10.72
N GLY A 65 -14.43 -23.94 9.40
CA GLY A 65 -14.84 -22.84 8.53
C GLY A 65 -16.33 -22.53 8.68
N ILE A 66 -16.71 -21.30 8.37
CA ILE A 66 -18.11 -20.89 8.26
C ILE A 66 -18.66 -21.35 6.91
N ASN A 67 -19.90 -21.83 6.95
CA ASN A 67 -20.70 -22.03 5.75
C ASN A 67 -21.58 -20.80 5.48
N LEU A 68 -21.40 -20.16 4.31
CA LEU A 68 -22.19 -19.00 3.86
C LEU A 68 -23.68 -19.33 3.63
N PHE A 69 -24.02 -20.60 3.39
CA PHE A 69 -25.43 -21.02 3.28
C PHE A 69 -26.14 -20.99 4.63
N THR A 70 -25.40 -21.21 5.72
CA THR A 70 -25.92 -21.09 7.09
C THR A 70 -25.88 -19.63 7.55
N LYS A 71 -24.76 -18.95 7.33
CA LYS A 71 -24.59 -17.53 7.63
C LYS A 71 -24.57 -16.73 6.34
N LYS A 72 -25.75 -16.29 5.91
CA LYS A 72 -25.94 -15.52 4.65
C LYS A 72 -25.06 -14.27 4.56
N ARG A 73 -24.60 -13.71 5.67
CA ARG A 73 -23.76 -12.51 5.71
C ARG A 73 -22.63 -12.69 6.71
N ILE A 74 -21.43 -12.35 6.30
CA ILE A 74 -20.26 -12.24 7.18
C ILE A 74 -19.49 -10.97 6.85
N ALA A 75 -18.95 -10.33 7.89
CA ALA A 75 -18.08 -9.17 7.75
C ALA A 75 -16.89 -9.34 8.70
N GLY A 76 -15.73 -8.84 8.30
CA GLY A 76 -14.56 -8.89 9.15
C GLY A 76 -13.28 -8.44 8.46
N TRP A 77 -12.19 -8.61 9.19
CA TRP A 77 -10.84 -8.26 8.80
C TRP A 77 -10.05 -9.53 8.47
N TRP A 78 -9.48 -9.59 7.28
CA TRP A 78 -8.59 -10.67 6.86
C TRP A 78 -7.17 -10.14 6.64
N PRO A 79 -6.14 -10.93 6.99
CA PRO A 79 -4.77 -10.56 6.72
C PRO A 79 -4.47 -10.68 5.23
N MET A 80 -3.71 -9.72 4.70
CA MET A 80 -3.12 -9.78 3.37
C MET A 80 -1.67 -10.26 3.49
N ILE A 81 -1.29 -11.22 2.66
CA ILE A 81 0.07 -11.76 2.62
C ILE A 81 0.86 -10.97 1.57
N ALA A 82 1.95 -10.34 1.98
CA ALA A 82 2.84 -9.64 1.06
C ALA A 82 3.68 -10.64 0.24
N PRO A 83 4.08 -10.28 -1.00
CA PRO A 83 5.09 -11.06 -1.71
C PRO A 83 6.40 -11.08 -0.94
N GLN A 84 7.02 -12.25 -0.82
CA GLN A 84 8.36 -12.37 -0.26
C GLN A 84 9.36 -11.65 -1.18
N LYS A 85 10.02 -10.60 -0.69
CA LYS A 85 11.13 -9.95 -1.40
C LYS A 85 12.39 -10.80 -1.24
N GLN A 86 13.16 -10.95 -2.32
CA GLN A 86 14.42 -11.73 -2.28
C GLN A 86 15.37 -11.15 -1.23
N GLY A 87 15.65 -11.91 -0.18
CA GLY A 87 16.56 -11.53 0.91
C GLY A 87 15.92 -11.36 2.29
N GLU A 88 14.59 -11.35 2.40
CA GLU A 88 13.90 -11.32 3.71
C GLU A 88 13.74 -12.75 4.27
N ILE A 89 14.11 -12.92 5.55
CA ILE A 89 14.14 -14.19 6.29
C ILE A 89 12.75 -14.83 6.28
N ARG A 90 12.71 -16.16 6.09
CA ARG A 90 11.53 -17.07 6.13
C ARG A 90 10.90 -17.18 7.53
N GLY A 91 10.65 -16.07 8.20
CA GLY A 91 9.91 -16.05 9.46
C GLY A 91 8.60 -15.34 9.20
N GLU A 92 7.50 -16.08 9.36
CA GLU A 92 6.10 -15.59 9.41
C GLU A 92 5.65 -14.81 8.17
N ASP A 93 4.71 -15.38 7.40
CA ASP A 93 4.08 -14.72 6.24
C ASP A 93 3.87 -13.24 6.52
N LEU A 94 4.67 -12.39 5.86
CA LEU A 94 4.75 -10.98 6.18
C LEU A 94 3.36 -10.39 5.97
N LEU A 95 2.73 -9.96 7.07
CA LEU A 95 1.44 -9.30 7.05
C LEU A 95 1.59 -7.99 6.26
N GLY A 96 1.27 -8.04 4.97
CA GLY A 96 1.39 -6.91 4.05
C GLY A 96 0.31 -5.86 4.25
N GLY A 97 -0.81 -6.27 4.84
CA GLY A 97 -1.94 -5.39 5.12
C GLY A 97 -3.10 -6.13 5.77
N LYS A 98 -4.19 -5.39 5.97
CA LYS A 98 -5.44 -5.91 6.50
C LYS A 98 -6.55 -5.47 5.56
N LEU A 99 -7.42 -6.41 5.20
CA LEU A 99 -8.55 -6.19 4.31
C LEU A 99 -9.84 -6.28 5.12
N GLU A 100 -10.58 -5.18 5.16
CA GLU A 100 -11.98 -5.21 5.60
C GLU A 100 -12.86 -5.63 4.42
N ALA A 101 -13.63 -6.69 4.61
CA ALA A 101 -14.52 -7.21 3.57
C ALA A 101 -15.84 -7.69 4.17
N GLU A 102 -16.86 -7.70 3.33
CA GLU A 102 -18.16 -8.27 3.64
C GLU A 102 -18.58 -9.22 2.52
N PHE A 103 -19.00 -10.43 2.91
CA PHE A 103 -19.53 -11.42 1.99
C PHE A 103 -21.01 -11.65 2.31
N SER A 104 -21.86 -11.45 1.32
CA SER A 104 -23.29 -11.71 1.39
C SER A 104 -23.71 -12.72 0.31
N LEU A 105 -24.50 -13.71 0.71
CA LEU A 105 -25.10 -14.69 -0.19
C LEU A 105 -26.46 -14.16 -0.65
N ILE A 106 -26.56 -13.89 -1.93
CA ILE A 106 -27.73 -13.32 -2.60
C ILE A 106 -28.40 -14.41 -3.45
N THR A 107 -29.72 -14.32 -3.63
CA THR A 107 -30.46 -15.25 -4.49
C THR A 107 -30.25 -14.92 -5.98
N ALA A 108 -30.55 -15.86 -6.87
CA ALA A 108 -30.43 -15.63 -8.31
C ALA A 108 -31.33 -14.48 -8.79
N GLU A 109 -32.56 -14.40 -8.27
CA GLU A 109 -33.54 -13.35 -8.62
C GLU A 109 -33.04 -11.95 -8.22
N GLU A 110 -32.50 -11.79 -7.01
CA GLU A 110 -31.92 -10.53 -6.53
C GLU A 110 -30.66 -10.14 -7.33
N ALA A 111 -29.84 -11.12 -7.71
CA ALA A 111 -28.63 -10.90 -8.52
C ALA A 111 -28.97 -10.47 -9.96
N GLU A 112 -30.09 -10.92 -10.52
CA GLU A 112 -30.57 -10.49 -11.84
C GLU A 112 -31.11 -9.05 -11.84
N GLN A 113 -31.76 -8.63 -10.74
CA GLN A 113 -32.24 -7.25 -10.58
C GLN A 113 -31.09 -6.25 -10.51
N ASN A 114 -29.99 -6.60 -9.82
CA ASN A 114 -28.80 -5.75 -9.65
C ASN A 114 -27.52 -6.48 -10.09
N PRO A 115 -27.28 -6.63 -11.41
CA PRO A 115 -26.15 -7.41 -11.91
C PRO A 115 -24.81 -6.70 -11.67
N VAL A 116 -23.90 -7.35 -10.95
CA VAL A 116 -22.52 -6.89 -10.72
C VAL A 116 -21.63 -7.20 -11.92
N GLY A 117 -20.62 -6.36 -12.20
CA GLY A 117 -19.50 -6.72 -13.09
C GLY A 117 -19.73 -6.51 -14.60
N LYS A 118 -20.83 -5.89 -15.01
CA LYS A 118 -21.13 -5.54 -16.42
C LYS A 118 -20.57 -4.16 -16.84
N ALA A 119 -19.38 -3.79 -16.39
CA ALA A 119 -18.68 -2.54 -16.74
C ALA A 119 -19.53 -1.23 -16.61
N ARG A 120 -20.61 -1.28 -15.83
CA ARG A 120 -21.43 -0.14 -15.39
C ARG A 120 -21.36 -0.08 -13.86
N GLU A 121 -21.65 1.11 -13.31
CA GLU A 121 -21.48 1.51 -11.91
C GLU A 121 -21.56 0.35 -10.92
N ALA A 122 -20.59 0.29 -10.00
CA ALA A 122 -20.54 -0.76 -8.99
C ALA A 122 -21.87 -0.78 -8.22
N PRO A 123 -22.51 -1.93 -8.01
CA PRO A 123 -23.84 -1.98 -7.41
C PRO A 123 -23.88 -1.49 -5.95
N GLN A 124 -22.71 -1.31 -5.32
CA GLN A 124 -22.52 -0.67 -4.02
C GLN A 124 -21.12 -0.04 -3.96
N PRO A 125 -20.93 1.19 -4.48
CA PRO A 125 -19.64 1.85 -4.36
C PRO A 125 -19.40 2.17 -2.88
N LEU A 126 -18.28 1.72 -2.35
CA LEU A 126 -17.80 2.21 -1.06
C LEU A 126 -17.46 3.69 -1.20
N ASP A 127 -17.58 4.43 -0.10
CA ASP A 127 -17.11 5.81 -0.04
C ASP A 127 -15.63 5.88 -0.44
N GLU A 128 -15.26 6.93 -1.16
CA GLU A 128 -13.86 7.13 -1.53
C GLU A 128 -12.99 7.14 -0.26
N PRO A 129 -11.84 6.43 -0.27
CA PRO A 129 -10.95 6.43 0.89
C PRO A 129 -10.49 7.86 1.18
N ASN A 130 -10.31 8.20 2.46
CA ASN A 130 -9.80 9.51 2.88
C ASN A 130 -8.32 9.66 2.50
N ARG A 131 -8.07 9.91 1.22
CA ARG A 131 -6.75 10.05 0.63
C ARG A 131 -6.31 11.51 0.79
N PRO A 132 -5.15 11.80 1.40
CA PRO A 132 -4.63 13.16 1.43
C PRO A 132 -4.44 13.65 -0.01
N LYS A 133 -5.00 14.82 -0.34
CA LYS A 133 -5.05 15.43 -1.69
C LYS A 133 -3.70 15.53 -2.42
N ASN A 134 -2.60 15.29 -1.71
CA ASN A 134 -1.23 15.48 -2.18
C ASN A 134 -0.56 14.18 -2.63
N SER A 135 -1.23 13.03 -2.48
CA SER A 135 -0.58 11.71 -2.61
C SER A 135 -0.23 11.31 -4.04
N PHE A 136 -0.77 11.96 -5.08
CA PHE A 136 -0.57 11.54 -6.49
C PHE A 136 -0.04 12.63 -7.42
N LEU A 137 0.36 13.78 -6.88
CA LEU A 137 0.62 14.98 -7.69
C LEU A 137 2.01 15.56 -7.46
N TRP A 138 3.06 14.74 -7.44
CA TRP A 138 4.41 15.33 -7.53
C TRP A 138 4.52 16.16 -8.82
N PHE A 139 4.19 15.62 -9.99
CA PHE A 139 4.38 16.36 -11.24
C PHE A 139 3.46 17.57 -11.40
N LEU A 140 2.23 17.49 -10.86
CA LEU A 140 1.27 18.60 -10.92
C LEU A 140 1.51 19.67 -9.83
N SER A 141 2.30 19.36 -8.79
CA SER A 141 2.65 20.32 -7.73
C SER A 141 4.11 20.19 -7.23
N PRO A 142 5.10 20.34 -8.12
CA PRO A 142 6.50 20.00 -7.85
C PRO A 142 7.08 20.74 -6.66
N TRP A 143 6.71 22.00 -6.45
CA TRP A 143 7.18 22.81 -5.32
C TRP A 143 6.64 22.34 -3.96
N LYS A 144 5.40 21.83 -3.89
CA LYS A 144 4.81 21.34 -2.64
C LYS A 144 5.42 20.00 -2.24
N THR A 145 5.63 19.12 -3.21
CA THR A 145 6.26 17.82 -3.00
C THR A 145 7.75 17.96 -2.68
N LEU A 146 8.48 18.80 -3.42
CA LEU A 146 9.88 19.11 -3.15
C LEU A 146 10.05 19.69 -1.74
N ARG A 147 9.21 20.65 -1.34
CA ARG A 147 9.21 21.17 0.03
C ARG A 147 8.92 20.07 1.05
N TYR A 148 7.92 19.22 0.83
CA TYR A 148 7.59 18.15 1.80
C TYR A 148 8.73 17.13 1.95
N ILE A 149 9.33 16.68 0.85
CA ILE A 149 10.42 15.69 0.81
C ILE A 149 11.72 16.29 1.38
N LEU A 150 12.15 17.46 0.89
CA LEU A 150 13.36 18.11 1.41
C LEU A 150 13.22 18.49 2.87
N TRP A 151 12.04 18.94 3.30
CA TRP A 151 11.84 19.32 4.69
C TRP A 151 11.84 18.08 5.60
N ARG A 152 11.27 16.93 5.20
CA ARG A 152 11.24 15.74 6.07
C ARG A 152 12.63 15.18 6.35
N SER A 153 13.50 15.09 5.33
CA SER A 153 14.80 14.41 5.46
C SER A 153 15.99 15.38 5.62
N TYR A 154 15.95 16.57 5.01
CA TYR A 154 17.10 17.47 4.91
C TYR A 154 16.96 18.78 5.70
N LYS A 155 15.98 18.86 6.61
CA LYS A 155 15.73 20.05 7.45
C LYS A 155 17.02 20.61 8.08
N TRP A 156 17.85 19.74 8.65
CA TRP A 156 19.11 20.13 9.28
C TRP A 156 20.22 20.43 8.28
N THR A 157 20.31 19.68 7.17
CA THR A 157 21.30 19.91 6.11
C THR A 157 21.11 21.25 5.42
N ILE A 158 19.85 21.64 5.17
CA ILE A 158 19.50 22.95 4.57
C ILE A 158 19.87 24.08 5.52
N VAL A 159 19.54 23.96 6.82
CA VAL A 159 19.91 24.96 7.84
C VAL A 159 21.43 25.11 7.95
N LEU A 160 22.17 24.00 7.97
CA LEU A 160 23.63 24.01 8.03
C LEU A 160 24.24 24.67 6.78
N SER A 161 23.72 24.37 5.59
CA SER A 161 24.18 24.97 4.34
C SER A 161 23.99 26.49 4.33
N ILE A 162 22.84 26.98 4.81
CA ILE A 162 22.56 28.43 4.90
C ILE A 162 23.51 29.11 5.88
N PHE A 163 23.79 28.46 7.02
CA PHE A 163 24.72 28.97 8.03
C PHE A 163 26.16 29.09 7.49
N ILE A 164 26.65 28.07 6.80
CA ILE A 164 27.98 28.08 6.16
C ILE A 164 28.04 29.19 5.10
N PHE A 165 27.00 29.35 4.30
CA PHE A 165 26.93 30.38 3.27
C PHE A 165 26.99 31.80 3.87
N LEU A 166 26.28 32.06 4.97
CA LEU A 166 26.34 33.32 5.71
C LEU A 166 27.75 33.62 6.24
N ILE A 167 28.42 32.63 6.81
CA ILE A 167 29.82 32.78 7.27
C ILE A 167 30.73 33.15 6.10
N LEU A 168 30.57 32.48 4.96
CA LEU A 168 31.39 32.72 3.77
C LEU A 168 31.19 34.14 3.22
N ILE A 169 29.95 34.64 3.21
CA ILE A 169 29.65 36.04 2.87
C ILE A 169 30.33 37.00 3.86
N CYS A 170 30.22 36.76 5.16
CA CYS A 170 30.86 37.60 6.17
C CYS A 170 32.39 37.66 5.99
N LEU A 171 33.03 36.54 5.65
CA LEU A 171 34.46 36.48 5.37
C LEU A 171 34.82 37.27 4.10
N LEU A 172 34.05 37.14 3.03
CA LEU A 172 34.28 37.90 1.79
C LEU A 172 34.14 39.41 2.01
N ILE A 173 33.11 39.84 2.74
CA ILE A 173 32.92 41.25 3.08
C ILE A 173 34.05 41.75 3.98
N GLY A 174 34.44 40.98 5.00
CA GLY A 174 35.57 41.32 5.86
C GLY A 174 36.86 41.52 5.06
N LEU A 175 37.19 40.61 4.14
CA LEU A 175 38.37 40.75 3.28
C LEU A 175 38.29 41.96 2.36
N TRP A 176 37.10 42.30 1.85
CA TRP A 176 36.87 43.48 1.03
C TRP A 176 36.98 44.80 1.81
N THR A 177 36.58 44.85 3.08
CA THR A 177 36.59 46.08 3.88
C THR A 177 37.92 46.37 4.57
N LEU A 178 38.76 45.35 4.81
CA LEU A 178 40.06 45.49 5.46
C LEU A 178 41.04 46.49 4.81
N PRO A 179 41.25 46.53 3.47
CA PRO A 179 42.25 47.44 2.90
C PRO A 179 41.86 48.93 3.01
N GLY A 180 40.57 49.24 3.11
CA GLY A 180 40.09 50.64 3.17
C GLY A 180 40.26 51.30 4.54
N GLU A 181 40.12 50.55 5.64
CA GLU A 181 40.23 51.07 7.00
C GLU A 181 41.70 51.18 7.47
N ILE A 182 42.55 50.23 7.07
CA ILE A 182 44.00 50.26 7.36
C ILE A 182 44.66 51.49 6.73
N MET A 183 44.21 51.89 5.54
CA MET A 183 44.75 53.05 4.82
C MET A 183 44.34 54.38 5.48
N LYS A 184 43.10 54.49 6.01
CA LYS A 184 42.63 55.68 6.73
C LYS A 184 43.37 55.91 8.06
N GLN A 185 43.71 54.83 8.78
CA GLN A 185 44.48 54.94 10.03
C GLN A 185 45.93 55.39 9.77
N MET A 186 46.52 55.07 8.62
CA MET A 186 47.87 55.52 8.27
C MET A 186 47.94 57.01 7.86
N THR A 187 46.86 57.58 7.31
CA THR A 187 46.81 58.99 6.89
C THR A 187 46.40 59.97 7.99
N SER A 188 46.00 59.48 9.16
CA SER A 188 45.49 60.27 10.30
C SER A 188 46.57 60.57 11.37
N LYS A 189 47.85 60.36 11.08
CA LYS A 189 48.97 60.74 11.95
C LYS A 189 49.71 61.96 11.42
#